data_AF-A0A7V0ZM49-F1
#
_entry.id   AF-A0A7V0ZM49-F1
#
_cell.length_a   1.000
_cell.length_b   1.000
_cell.length_c   1.000
_cell.angle_alpha   90.00
_cell.angle_beta   90.00
_cell.angle_gamma   90.00
#
_symmetry.space_group_name_H-M   'P 1'
#
loop_
_entity.id
_entity.type
_entity.pdbx_description
1 polymer ?
#
loop_
_entity_poly.entity_id
_entity_poly.type
_entity_poly.pdbx_seq_one_letter_code
_entity_poly.pdbx_strand_id
1 'polypeptide(L)'
;MSEFPIHPVPANFKDAHINADQYQAMYQRSIEDPDGFWSEMASEFLSWDQPWDKVVSYDFVKGDAQWFAGGKINVSYNCIDRHLPERADQTALIWEGDDPADSTHITYSELKEHVCK
;
A
#
# COMPACT_ATOMS: atom_id res chain seq x y z
N MET A 1 -0.08 -13.72 -36.87
CA MET A 1 -0.25 -13.07 -35.56
C MET A 1 -0.88 -14.10 -34.64
N SER A 2 -0.26 -14.41 -33.52
CA SER A 2 -0.87 -15.31 -32.55
C SER A 2 -2.07 -14.60 -31.91
N GLU A 3 -3.26 -15.17 -32.00
CA GLU A 3 -4.42 -14.67 -31.27
C GLU A 3 -4.30 -15.12 -29.81
N PHE A 4 -4.25 -14.16 -28.90
CA PHE A 4 -4.32 -14.41 -27.46
C PHE A 4 -5.76 -14.14 -27.01
N PRO A 5 -6.50 -15.16 -26.54
CA PRO A 5 -7.87 -14.96 -26.09
C PRO A 5 -7.90 -14.07 -24.83
N ILE A 6 -8.82 -13.11 -24.82
CA ILE A 6 -9.11 -12.31 -23.62
C ILE A 6 -10.04 -13.11 -22.72
N HIS A 7 -9.61 -13.38 -21.49
CA HIS A 7 -10.42 -14.05 -20.48
C HIS A 7 -11.17 -13.02 -19.63
N PRO A 8 -12.51 -13.08 -19.56
CA PRO A 8 -13.28 -12.15 -18.74
C PRO A 8 -13.01 -12.37 -17.25
N VAL A 9 -13.19 -11.32 -16.46
CA VAL A 9 -13.12 -11.40 -15.00
C VAL A 9 -14.23 -12.36 -14.51
N PRO A 10 -13.88 -13.40 -13.73
CA PRO A 10 -14.89 -14.34 -13.22
C PRO A 10 -15.89 -13.68 -12.26
N ALA A 11 -17.14 -14.17 -12.26
CA ALA A 11 -18.23 -13.56 -11.49
C ALA A 11 -18.01 -13.52 -9.96
N ASN A 12 -17.16 -14.40 -9.42
CA ASN A 12 -16.78 -14.40 -8.00
C ASN A 12 -15.88 -13.21 -7.61
N PHE A 13 -15.44 -12.38 -8.56
CA PHE A 13 -14.70 -11.14 -8.32
C PHE A 13 -15.56 -9.88 -8.47
N LYS A 14 -16.90 -10.02 -8.53
CA LYS A 14 -17.81 -8.88 -8.69
C LYS A 14 -17.69 -7.82 -7.58
N ASP A 15 -17.24 -8.21 -6.39
CA ASP A 15 -17.13 -7.36 -5.20
C ASP A 15 -15.69 -6.83 -5.02
N ALA A 16 -14.84 -6.91 -6.05
CA ALA A 16 -13.50 -6.34 -6.04
C ALA A 16 -13.55 -4.81 -5.88
N HIS A 17 -12.52 -4.24 -5.27
CA HIS A 17 -12.45 -2.80 -4.99
C HIS A 17 -12.43 -1.91 -6.25
N ILE A 18 -12.05 -2.46 -7.40
CA ILE A 18 -11.89 -1.73 -8.66
C ILE A 18 -12.45 -2.56 -9.81
N ASN A 19 -13.33 -1.96 -10.61
CA ASN A 19 -13.79 -2.48 -11.90
C ASN A 19 -13.11 -1.75 -13.08
N ALA A 20 -13.41 -2.17 -14.32
CA ALA A 20 -12.77 -1.62 -15.51
C ALA A 20 -12.99 -0.11 -15.69
N ASP A 21 -14.20 0.38 -15.44
CA ASP A 21 -14.55 1.80 -15.60
C ASP A 21 -13.86 2.65 -14.51
N GLN A 22 -13.86 2.15 -13.27
CA GLN A 22 -13.14 2.78 -12.16
C GLN A 22 -11.63 2.82 -12.41
N TYR A 23 -11.04 1.72 -12.87
CA TYR A 23 -9.63 1.67 -13.26
C TYR A 23 -9.33 2.74 -14.30
N GLN A 24 -10.12 2.81 -15.37
CA GLN A 24 -9.88 3.76 -16.45
C GLN A 24 -9.97 5.21 -15.94
N ALA A 25 -10.94 5.52 -15.09
CA ALA A 25 -11.10 6.84 -14.50
C ALA A 25 -9.95 7.19 -13.54
N MET A 26 -9.56 6.27 -12.64
CA MET A 26 -8.46 6.46 -11.69
C MET A 26 -7.13 6.62 -12.44
N TYR A 27 -6.88 5.78 -13.44
CA TYR A 27 -5.67 5.85 -14.26
C TYR A 27 -5.58 7.19 -14.98
N GLN A 28 -6.65 7.61 -15.66
CA GLN A 28 -6.68 8.90 -16.36
C GLN A 28 -6.36 10.05 -15.40
N ARG A 29 -7.02 10.07 -14.23
CA ARG A 29 -6.81 11.09 -13.22
C ARG A 29 -5.38 11.08 -12.65
N SER A 30 -4.79 9.91 -12.44
CA SER A 30 -3.41 9.79 -11.93
C SER A 30 -2.35 10.42 -12.85
N ILE A 31 -2.68 10.58 -14.14
CA ILE A 31 -1.80 11.17 -15.16
C ILE A 31 -2.15 12.64 -15.40
N GLU A 32 -3.43 12.99 -15.51
CA GLU A 32 -3.89 14.35 -15.82
C GLU A 32 -3.83 15.29 -14.61
N ASP A 33 -4.08 14.77 -13.40
CA ASP A 33 -4.04 15.49 -12.13
C ASP A 33 -3.25 14.67 -11.08
N PRO A 34 -1.92 14.54 -11.26
CA PRO A 34 -1.10 13.72 -10.37
C PRO A 34 -1.08 14.26 -8.93
N ASP A 35 -1.02 15.58 -8.76
CA ASP A 35 -0.99 16.20 -7.44
C ASP A 35 -2.28 15.92 -6.66
N GLY A 36 -3.45 16.08 -7.29
CA GLY A 36 -4.74 15.80 -6.66
C GLY A 36 -4.92 14.31 -6.36
N PHE A 37 -4.74 13.45 -7.38
CA PHE A 37 -4.93 12.01 -7.23
C PHE A 37 -4.00 11.41 -6.16
N TRP A 38 -2.69 11.67 -6.26
CA TRP A 38 -1.73 11.05 -5.33
C TRP A 38 -1.79 11.66 -3.93
N SER A 39 -2.24 12.91 -3.78
CA SER A 39 -2.51 13.47 -2.44
C SER A 39 -3.61 12.72 -1.72
N GLU A 40 -4.71 12.41 -2.42
CA GLU A 40 -5.83 11.67 -1.86
C GLU A 40 -5.41 10.26 -1.45
N MET A 41 -4.76 9.53 -2.36
CA MET A 41 -4.28 8.18 -2.08
C MET A 41 -3.29 8.13 -0.91
N ALA A 42 -2.33 9.06 -0.87
CA ALA A 42 -1.36 9.12 0.20
C ALA A 42 -1.98 9.47 1.57
N SER A 43 -3.04 10.29 1.58
CA SER A 43 -3.75 10.65 2.81
C SER A 43 -4.67 9.54 3.30
N GLU A 44 -5.27 8.77 2.39
CA GLU A 44 -6.19 7.69 2.70
C GLU A 44 -5.47 6.45 3.23
N PHE A 45 -4.36 6.04 2.59
CA PHE A 45 -3.74 4.75 2.86
C PHE A 45 -2.58 4.80 3.87
N LEU A 46 -2.00 5.98 4.09
CA LEU A 46 -0.84 6.16 4.97
C LEU A 46 -1.12 7.15 6.09
N SER A 47 -0.52 6.87 7.24
CA SER A 47 -0.52 7.75 8.41
C SER A 47 0.77 8.57 8.40
N TRP A 48 0.63 9.89 8.36
CA TRP A 48 1.74 10.83 8.30
C TRP A 48 1.88 11.57 9.63
N ASP A 49 3.12 11.71 10.10
CA ASP A 49 3.43 12.57 11.25
C ASP A 49 3.36 14.05 10.83
N GLN A 50 3.79 14.33 9.60
CA GLN A 50 3.69 15.63 8.95
C GLN A 50 3.30 15.44 7.49
N PRO A 51 2.21 16.08 7.01
CA PRO A 51 1.88 16.12 5.59
C PRO A 51 2.99 16.78 4.76
N TRP A 52 3.02 16.45 3.48
CA TRP A 52 3.97 16.99 2.51
C TRP A 52 3.63 18.42 2.07
N ASP A 53 4.64 19.14 1.60
CA ASP A 53 4.49 20.45 0.97
C ASP A 53 4.29 20.33 -0.54
N LYS A 54 4.89 19.31 -1.16
CA LYS A 54 4.82 19.06 -2.61
C LYS A 54 4.67 17.58 -2.91
N VAL A 55 3.67 17.22 -3.73
CA VAL A 55 3.33 15.83 -4.07
C VAL A 55 4.38 15.20 -4.97
N VAL A 56 4.69 15.84 -6.10
CA VAL A 56 5.67 15.31 -7.04
C VAL A 56 6.49 16.44 -7.66
N SER A 57 7.78 16.18 -7.86
CA SER A 57 8.71 17.05 -8.59
C SER A 57 9.72 16.18 -9.31
N TYR A 58 9.87 16.33 -10.61
CA TYR A 58 10.80 15.50 -11.38
C TYR A 58 11.48 16.27 -12.52
N ASP A 59 12.69 15.82 -12.85
CA ASP A 59 13.46 16.20 -14.03
C ASP A 59 14.22 14.95 -14.51
N PHE A 60 13.66 14.27 -15.51
CA PHE A 60 14.24 13.03 -16.02
C PHE A 60 15.58 13.22 -16.74
N VAL A 61 15.89 14.43 -17.22
CA VAL A 61 17.17 14.73 -17.86
C VAL A 61 18.27 14.80 -16.81
N LYS A 62 17.95 15.33 -15.63
CA LYS A 62 18.86 15.36 -14.48
C LYS A 62 18.85 14.08 -13.64
N GLY A 63 17.84 13.23 -13.82
CA GLY A 63 17.63 12.04 -12.99
C GLY A 63 17.03 12.34 -11.62
N ASP A 64 16.37 13.49 -11.48
CA ASP A 64 15.75 13.91 -10.23
C ASP A 64 14.27 13.49 -10.21
N ALA A 65 13.85 12.84 -9.12
CA ALA A 65 12.45 12.57 -8.84
C ALA A 65 12.24 12.59 -7.32
N GLN A 66 11.29 13.42 -6.88
CA GLN A 66 10.91 13.57 -5.49
C GLN A 66 9.40 13.42 -5.37
N TRP A 67 8.98 12.63 -4.37
CA TRP A 67 7.59 12.43 -4.03
C TRP A 67 7.38 12.81 -2.56
N PHE A 68 6.26 13.48 -2.29
CA PHE A 68 5.82 13.90 -0.96
C PHE A 68 6.91 14.67 -0.19
N ALA A 69 7.57 15.60 -0.88
CA ALA A 69 8.65 16.40 -0.30
C ALA A 69 8.11 17.23 0.88
N GLY A 70 8.87 17.24 1.99
CA GLY A 70 8.46 17.83 3.26
C GLY A 70 7.65 16.90 4.17
N GLY A 71 7.13 15.79 3.62
CA GLY A 71 6.37 14.81 4.39
C GLY A 71 7.24 14.01 5.36
N LYS A 72 6.71 13.72 6.55
CA LYS A 72 7.34 12.87 7.55
C LYS A 72 6.43 11.71 7.89
N ILE A 73 7.01 10.52 7.83
CA ILE A 73 6.32 9.26 8.07
C ILE A 73 7.30 8.27 8.69
N ASN A 74 6.77 7.36 9.49
CA ASN A 74 7.50 6.21 9.97
C ASN A 74 6.89 4.91 9.37
N VAL A 75 7.75 4.11 8.74
CA VAL A 75 7.34 2.85 8.09
C VAL A 75 6.88 1.81 9.10
N SER A 76 7.56 1.64 10.24
CA SER A 76 7.13 0.68 11.26
C SER A 76 5.82 1.11 11.91
N TYR A 77 5.60 2.42 12.08
CA TYR A 77 4.31 2.92 12.57
C TYR A 77 3.16 2.52 11.62
N ASN A 78 3.35 2.67 10.31
CA ASN A 78 2.34 2.33 9.32
C ASN A 78 2.12 0.82 9.14
N CYS A 79 3.17 0.02 9.33
CA CYS A 79 3.09 -1.43 9.17
C CYS A 79 2.67 -2.16 10.45
N ILE A 80 2.86 -1.55 11.63
CA ILE A 80 2.72 -2.21 12.93
C ILE A 80 1.88 -1.36 13.89
N ASP A 81 2.42 -0.23 14.35
CA ASP A 81 1.87 0.51 15.50
C ASP A 81 0.42 0.95 15.31
N ARG A 82 0.08 1.49 14.13
CA ARG A 82 -1.27 2.01 13.87
C ARG A 82 -2.36 0.94 13.94
N HIS A 83 -1.99 -0.33 13.83
CA HIS A 83 -2.92 -1.46 13.86
C HIS A 83 -3.18 -1.97 15.29
N LEU A 84 -2.31 -1.66 16.26
CA LEU A 84 -2.41 -2.18 17.62
C LEU A 84 -3.75 -1.88 18.32
N PRO A 85 -4.37 -0.69 18.21
CA PRO A 85 -5.61 -0.39 18.93
C PRO A 85 -6.77 -1.34 18.61
N GLU A 86 -6.85 -1.82 17.37
CA GLU A 86 -7.98 -2.65 16.89
C GLU A 86 -7.58 -4.09 16.61
N ARG A 87 -6.29 -4.36 16.36
CA ARG A 87 -5.80 -5.62 15.79
C ARG A 87 -4.61 -6.21 16.56
N ALA A 88 -4.38 -5.80 17.81
CA ALA A 88 -3.26 -6.30 18.62
C ALA A 88 -3.13 -7.83 18.62
N ASP A 89 -4.24 -8.54 18.82
CA ASP A 89 -4.29 -10.01 18.90
C ASP A 89 -4.42 -10.69 17.52
N GLN A 90 -4.56 -9.91 16.45
CA GLN A 90 -4.62 -10.46 15.09
C GLN A 90 -3.23 -10.89 14.63
N THR A 91 -3.14 -12.08 14.02
CA THR A 91 -1.92 -12.53 13.33
C THR A 91 -1.51 -11.52 12.24
N ALA A 92 -0.32 -10.97 12.39
CA ALA A 92 0.34 -10.09 11.43
C ALA A 92 1.22 -10.88 10.45
N LEU A 93 1.95 -11.88 10.96
CA LEU A 93 2.82 -12.76 10.17
C LEU A 93 2.45 -14.22 10.44
N ILE A 94 2.30 -14.99 9.37
CA ILE A 94 2.29 -16.44 9.41
C ILE A 94 3.68 -16.86 8.95
N TRP A 95 4.48 -17.41 9.86
CA TRP A 95 5.78 -17.97 9.54
C TRP A 95 5.63 -19.47 9.39
N GLU A 96 5.96 -19.98 8.20
CA GLU A 96 5.97 -21.41 7.89
C GLU A 96 7.43 -21.85 7.79
N GLY A 97 7.83 -22.77 8.68
CA GLY A 97 9.16 -23.37 8.66
C GLY A 97 9.32 -24.41 7.56
N ASP A 98 10.53 -24.96 7.46
CA ASP A 98 10.83 -26.03 6.50
C ASP A 98 10.11 -27.34 6.85
N ASP A 99 10.00 -27.64 8.15
CA ASP A 99 9.09 -28.67 8.66
C ASP A 99 7.69 -28.05 8.83
N PRO A 100 6.64 -28.59 8.20
CA PRO A 100 5.26 -28.11 8.41
C PRO A 100 4.76 -28.18 9.86
N ALA A 101 5.45 -28.93 10.73
CA ALA A 101 5.19 -28.95 12.17
C ALA A 101 5.80 -27.76 12.91
N ASP A 102 6.71 -27.01 12.27
CA ASP A 102 7.39 -25.83 12.81
C ASP A 102 6.87 -24.57 12.11
N SER A 103 5.64 -24.18 12.44
CA SER A 103 5.01 -22.95 11.94
C SER A 103 4.46 -22.13 13.09
N THR A 104 4.54 -20.81 12.98
CA THR A 104 4.17 -19.87 14.04
C THR A 104 3.29 -18.75 13.51
N HIS A 105 2.29 -18.38 14.29
CA HIS A 105 1.48 -17.18 14.06
C HIS A 105 1.98 -16.08 14.98
N ILE A 106 2.42 -14.96 14.42
CA ILE A 106 2.93 -13.81 15.16
C ILE A 106 1.89 -12.70 15.07
N THR A 107 1.35 -12.29 16.21
CA THR A 107 0.37 -11.21 16.32
C THR A 107 1.00 -9.83 16.12
N TYR A 108 0.19 -8.79 15.88
CA TYR A 108 0.70 -7.42 15.81
C TYR A 108 1.39 -6.98 17.11
N SER A 109 0.88 -7.40 18.28
CA SER A 109 1.48 -7.09 19.57
C SER A 109 2.86 -7.74 19.75
N GLU A 110 2.99 -9.02 19.42
CA GLU A 110 4.28 -9.73 19.46
C GLU A 110 5.26 -9.11 18.47
N LEU A 111 4.81 -8.85 17.23
CA LEU A 111 5.63 -8.22 16.21
C LEU A 111 6.16 -6.85 16.68
N LYS A 112 5.32 -6.03 17.31
CA LYS A 112 5.72 -4.75 17.89
C LYS A 112 6.80 -4.93 18.96
N GLU A 113 6.60 -5.87 19.88
CA GLU A 113 7.57 -6.16 20.94
C GLU A 113 8.93 -6.58 20.36
N HIS A 114 8.93 -7.45 19.34
CA HIS A 114 10.16 -7.91 18.69
C HIS A 114 10.88 -6.80 17.92
N VAL A 115 10.16 -5.87 17.28
CA VAL A 115 10.75 -4.77 16.52
C VAL A 115 11.28 -3.64 17.42
N CYS A 116 10.74 -3.48 18.63
CA CYS A 116 11.16 -2.43 19.56
C CYS A 116 12.29 -2.83 20.53
N LYS A 117 12.70 -4.10 20.54
CA LYS A 117 13.85 -4.59 21.30
C LYS A 117 15.16 -4.20 20.61
#